data_AF-A0A3D5BBD8-F1
#
_entry.id   AF-A0A3D5BBD8-F1
#
_cell.length_a   1.000
_cell.length_b   1.000
_cell.length_c   1.000
_cell.angle_alpha   90.00
_cell.angle_beta   90.00
_cell.angle_gamma   90.00
#
_symmetry.space_group_name_H-M   'P 1'
#
loop_
_entity.id
_entity.type
_entity.pdbx_description
1 polymer ?
#
loop_
_entity_poly.entity_id
_entity_poly.type
_entity_poly.pdbx_seq_one_letter_code
_entity_poly.pdbx_strand_id
1 'polypeptide(L)'
;MARNRERKIPEVLIWSDINHYPDDLASFVILAYLSDHKLINIRGIITELGVYEVRRRRAMYAKGAMSHLGYPFIRAVPGGDYDMIDERQENHYIENELTPIFEKAGLTINRSGTIFLQEYMKTVKERNVFLLFNAPFTDFGKYLKVTGDTILKKVKKIVIMGNVLPKR
;
A
#
# COMPACT_ATOMS: atom_id res chain seq x y z
N MET A 1 28.44 -15.56 24.56
CA MET A 1 26.96 -15.67 24.50
C MET A 1 26.43 -14.55 23.61
N ALA A 2 26.06 -14.84 22.37
CA ALA A 2 25.40 -13.85 21.51
C ALA A 2 24.02 -13.56 22.10
N ARG A 3 23.75 -12.30 22.45
CA ARG A 3 22.39 -11.89 22.84
C ARG A 3 21.47 -12.20 21.66
N ASN A 4 20.56 -13.14 21.84
CA ASN A 4 19.45 -13.37 20.92
C ASN A 4 18.61 -12.08 20.93
N ARG A 5 18.94 -11.13 20.05
CA ARG A 5 18.06 -9.99 19.81
C ARG A 5 16.80 -10.56 19.19
N GLU A 6 15.69 -10.52 19.92
CA GLU A 6 14.38 -10.82 19.35
C GLU A 6 14.25 -10.05 18.03
N ARG A 7 14.08 -10.80 16.93
CA ARG A 7 13.92 -10.19 15.62
C ARG A 7 12.58 -9.48 15.62
N LYS A 8 12.61 -8.16 15.76
CA LYS A 8 11.41 -7.33 15.65
C LYS A 8 10.79 -7.52 14.27
N ILE A 9 9.52 -7.89 14.25
CA ILE A 9 8.74 -8.10 13.03
C ILE A 9 8.53 -6.73 12.37
N PRO A 10 8.97 -6.52 11.11
CA PRO A 10 8.81 -5.24 10.43
C PRO A 10 7.34 -4.95 10.15
N GLU A 11 6.96 -3.69 10.28
CA GLU A 11 5.65 -3.21 9.89
C GLU A 11 5.67 -2.81 8.41
N VAL A 12 4.67 -3.22 7.63
CA VAL A 12 4.65 -3.01 6.18
C VAL A 12 3.48 -2.12 5.78
N LEU A 13 3.79 -1.07 5.01
CA LEU A 13 2.82 -0.29 4.25
C LEU A 13 3.00 -0.59 2.76
N ILE A 14 1.89 -0.75 2.06
CA ILE A 14 1.86 -1.18 0.67
C ILE A 14 1.23 -0.08 -0.19
N TRP A 15 1.87 0.26 -1.30
CA TRP A 15 1.30 1.04 -2.39
C TRP A 15 0.97 0.09 -3.53
N SER A 16 -0.27 0.13 -3.99
CA SER A 16 -0.85 -0.86 -4.89
C SER A 16 -1.83 -0.22 -5.86
N ASP A 17 -1.80 -0.63 -7.12
CA ASP A 17 -2.79 -0.28 -8.14
C ASP A 17 -3.67 -1.51 -8.44
N ILE A 18 -3.96 -2.29 -7.39
CA ILE A 18 -4.71 -3.55 -7.47
C ILE A 18 -5.91 -3.47 -8.41
N ASN A 19 -6.13 -4.56 -9.14
CA ASN A 19 -7.17 -4.69 -10.14
C ASN A 19 -6.93 -3.84 -11.41
N HIS A 20 -5.69 -3.38 -11.63
CA HIS A 20 -5.16 -3.00 -12.95
C HIS A 20 -4.63 -4.24 -13.68
N TYR A 21 -3.91 -5.09 -12.94
CA TYR A 21 -3.44 -6.42 -13.32
C TYR A 21 -3.62 -7.40 -12.13
N PRO A 22 -3.50 -8.73 -12.34
CA PRO A 22 -3.71 -9.71 -11.28
C PRO A 22 -2.53 -9.87 -10.29
N ASP A 23 -1.38 -9.26 -10.57
CA ASP A 23 -0.14 -9.39 -9.80
C ASP A 23 -0.24 -8.82 -8.38
N ASP A 24 -0.88 -7.66 -8.19
CA ASP A 24 -1.11 -7.09 -6.86
C ASP A 24 -1.96 -8.01 -5.98
N LEU A 25 -3.00 -8.63 -6.55
CA LEU A 25 -3.82 -9.59 -5.81
C LEU A 25 -3.01 -10.82 -5.41
N ALA A 26 -2.18 -11.35 -6.31
CA ALA A 26 -1.26 -12.44 -6.00
C ALA A 26 -0.24 -12.04 -4.91
N SER A 27 0.25 -10.79 -4.95
CA SER A 27 1.15 -10.26 -3.93
C SER A 27 0.50 -10.23 -2.54
N PHE A 28 -0.80 -9.93 -2.44
CA PHE A 28 -1.53 -9.89 -1.17
C PHE A 28 -1.63 -11.28 -0.53
N VAL A 29 -1.82 -12.33 -1.33
CA VAL A 29 -1.80 -13.72 -0.85
C VAL A 29 -0.45 -14.07 -0.22
N ILE A 30 0.65 -13.70 -0.89
CA ILE A 30 2.01 -13.92 -0.39
C ILE A 30 2.25 -13.12 0.90
N LEU A 31 1.83 -11.85 0.93
CA LEU A 31 1.99 -10.99 2.11
C LEU A 31 1.17 -11.50 3.30
N ALA A 32 -0.04 -12.02 3.08
CA ALA A 32 -0.85 -12.68 4.10
C ALA A 32 -0.10 -13.89 4.68
N TYR A 33 0.42 -14.78 3.83
CA TYR A 33 1.23 -15.92 4.27
C TYR A 33 2.45 -15.49 5.10
N LEU A 34 3.19 -14.47 4.67
CA LEU A 34 4.34 -13.94 5.42
C LEU A 34 3.93 -13.36 6.77
N SER A 35 2.76 -12.74 6.85
CA SER A 35 2.21 -12.18 8.08
C SER A 35 1.77 -13.28 9.06
N ASP A 36 1.13 -14.35 8.57
CA ASP A 36 0.75 -15.52 9.38
C ASP A 36 1.99 -16.20 10.01
N HIS A 37 3.10 -16.20 9.27
CA HIS A 37 4.39 -16.72 9.74
C HIS A 37 5.21 -15.71 10.56
N LYS A 38 4.61 -14.58 10.96
CA LYS A 38 5.24 -13.55 11.79
C LYS A 38 6.53 -12.99 11.17
N LEU A 39 6.63 -13.00 9.84
CA LEU A 39 7.79 -12.45 9.12
C LEU A 39 7.62 -10.96 8.82
N ILE A 40 6.36 -10.51 8.72
CA ILE A 40 5.97 -9.11 8.56
C ILE A 40 4.67 -8.84 9.34
N ASN A 41 4.32 -7.57 9.51
CA ASN A 41 3.02 -7.14 10.00
C ASN A 41 2.45 -6.08 9.06
N ILE A 42 1.42 -6.42 8.28
CA ILE A 42 0.80 -5.50 7.35
C ILE A 42 0.02 -4.45 8.17
N ARG A 43 0.23 -3.16 7.90
CA ARG A 43 -0.41 -2.06 8.64
C ARG A 43 -1.40 -1.26 7.83
N GLY A 44 -1.23 -1.24 6.52
CA GLY A 44 -2.18 -0.60 5.62
C GLY A 44 -1.74 -0.63 4.18
N ILE A 45 -2.71 -0.29 3.33
CA ILE A 45 -2.61 -0.26 1.88
C ILE A 45 -3.04 1.13 1.42
N ILE A 46 -2.25 1.75 0.57
CA ILE A 46 -2.59 3.00 -0.12
C ILE A 46 -2.75 2.65 -1.60
N THR A 47 -3.90 2.96 -2.18
CA THR A 47 -4.18 2.61 -3.57
C THR A 47 -3.96 3.76 -4.53
N GLU A 48 -3.23 3.49 -5.61
CA GLU A 48 -2.78 4.47 -6.59
C GLU A 48 -3.37 4.15 -7.97
N LEU A 49 -2.97 4.92 -9.00
CA LEU A 49 -3.34 4.76 -10.41
C LEU A 49 -4.82 5.03 -10.76
N GLY A 50 -5.01 6.07 -11.58
CA GLY A 50 -6.31 6.57 -12.06
C GLY A 50 -6.82 7.75 -11.24
N VAL A 51 -7.97 8.30 -11.62
CA VAL A 51 -8.69 9.36 -10.89
C VAL A 51 -9.07 8.90 -9.48
N TYR A 52 -9.38 9.86 -8.61
CA TYR A 52 -9.74 9.56 -7.22
C TYR A 52 -10.78 8.44 -7.08
N GLU A 53 -11.85 8.44 -7.87
CA GLU A 53 -12.88 7.40 -7.78
C GLU A 53 -12.34 6.01 -8.16
N VAL A 54 -11.47 5.92 -9.17
CA VAL A 54 -10.81 4.65 -9.52
C VAL A 54 -9.94 4.19 -8.35
N ARG A 55 -9.11 5.08 -7.79
CA ARG A 55 -8.29 4.75 -6.61
C ARG A 55 -9.14 4.35 -5.41
N ARG A 56 -10.30 4.98 -5.22
CA ARG A 56 -11.28 4.64 -4.17
C ARG A 56 -11.83 3.23 -4.38
N ARG A 57 -12.24 2.89 -5.59
CA ARG A 57 -12.66 1.52 -5.95
C ARG A 57 -11.54 0.50 -5.74
N ARG A 58 -10.29 0.83 -6.10
CA ARG A 58 -9.13 -0.01 -5.76
C ARG A 58 -8.96 -0.21 -4.26
N ALA A 59 -9.15 0.83 -3.44
CA ALA A 59 -9.10 0.72 -1.99
C ALA A 59 -10.20 -0.20 -1.45
N MET A 60 -11.40 -0.10 -2.01
CA MET A 60 -12.53 -0.97 -1.67
C MET A 60 -12.23 -2.42 -2.01
N TYR A 61 -11.72 -2.67 -3.22
CA TYR A 61 -11.30 -3.99 -3.68
C TYR A 61 -10.17 -4.56 -2.80
N ALA A 62 -9.13 -3.78 -2.51
CA ALA A 62 -8.04 -4.16 -1.61
C ALA A 62 -8.56 -4.55 -0.23
N LYS A 63 -9.50 -3.77 0.32
CA LYS A 63 -10.13 -4.05 1.61
C LYS A 63 -10.87 -5.37 1.60
N GLY A 64 -11.66 -5.63 0.56
CA GLY A 64 -12.38 -6.88 0.38
C GLY A 64 -11.45 -8.08 0.24
N ALA A 65 -10.44 -7.98 -0.60
CA ALA A 65 -9.43 -9.02 -0.80
C ALA A 65 -8.73 -9.37 0.53
N MET A 66 -8.23 -8.37 1.26
CA MET A 66 -7.60 -8.61 2.56
C MET A 66 -8.56 -9.20 3.59
N SER A 67 -9.85 -8.79 3.58
CA SER A 67 -10.85 -9.35 4.48
C SER A 67 -11.07 -10.85 4.21
N HIS A 68 -11.10 -11.28 2.95
CA HIS A 68 -11.19 -12.68 2.56
C HIS A 68 -9.94 -13.48 2.91
N LEU A 69 -8.77 -12.83 2.95
CA LEU A 69 -7.53 -13.43 3.41
C LEU A 69 -7.40 -13.51 4.94
N GLY A 70 -8.42 -13.13 5.71
CA GLY A 70 -8.38 -13.16 7.18
C GLY A 70 -7.82 -11.89 7.84
N TYR A 71 -7.67 -10.80 7.07
CA TYR A 71 -7.10 -9.53 7.50
C TYR A 71 -8.11 -8.36 7.48
N PRO A 72 -9.31 -8.50 8.08
CA PRO A 72 -10.37 -7.50 8.00
C PRO A 72 -10.07 -6.19 8.75
N PHE A 73 -8.99 -6.13 9.53
CA PHE A 73 -8.56 -4.94 10.26
C PHE A 73 -7.58 -4.06 9.47
N ILE A 74 -7.06 -4.54 8.35
CA ILE A 74 -6.13 -3.75 7.52
C ILE A 74 -6.88 -2.56 6.93
N ARG A 75 -6.29 -1.38 7.08
CA ARG A 75 -6.80 -0.14 6.49
C ARG A 75 -6.35 -0.07 5.04
N ALA A 76 -7.30 0.12 4.13
CA ALA A 76 -7.05 0.47 2.74
C ALA A 76 -7.60 1.87 2.49
N VAL A 77 -6.85 2.72 1.79
CA VAL A 77 -7.20 4.13 1.54
C VAL A 77 -6.74 4.55 0.15
N PRO A 78 -7.51 5.38 -0.58
CA PRO A 78 -7.05 5.94 -1.85
C PRO A 78 -5.92 6.95 -1.65
N GLY A 79 -4.93 6.92 -2.53
CA GLY A 79 -3.89 7.94 -2.67
C GLY A 79 -4.46 9.31 -3.03
N GLY A 80 -3.67 10.35 -2.76
CA GLY A 80 -3.99 11.74 -3.09
C GLY A 80 -4.01 12.02 -4.60
N ASP A 81 -4.48 13.22 -4.96
CA ASP A 81 -4.54 13.64 -6.35
C ASP A 81 -3.16 13.97 -6.94
N TYR A 82 -3.01 13.67 -8.22
CA TYR A 82 -1.81 13.94 -8.99
C TYR A 82 -2.16 14.17 -10.46
N ASP A 83 -1.24 14.78 -11.19
CA ASP A 83 -1.41 15.05 -12.61
C ASP A 83 -1.24 13.74 -13.39
N MET A 84 -2.30 13.30 -14.06
CA MET A 84 -2.27 12.08 -14.87
C MET A 84 -1.60 12.36 -16.23
N ILE A 85 -0.83 11.39 -16.70
CA ILE A 85 -0.14 11.47 -18.00
C ILE A 85 -1.06 10.93 -19.11
N ASP A 86 -1.75 9.83 -18.85
CA ASP A 86 -2.75 9.23 -19.74
C ASP A 86 -3.95 8.76 -18.91
N GLU A 87 -4.99 9.59 -18.86
CA GLU A 87 -6.19 9.31 -18.06
C GLU A 87 -6.86 7.99 -18.43
N ARG A 88 -6.88 7.61 -19.71
CA ARG A 88 -7.56 6.38 -20.15
C ARG A 88 -6.79 5.16 -19.67
N GLN A 89 -5.46 5.17 -19.81
CA GLN A 89 -4.62 4.06 -19.38
C GLN A 89 -4.62 3.93 -17.85
N GLU A 90 -4.48 5.05 -17.13
CA GLU A 90 -4.42 5.04 -15.67
C GLU A 90 -5.77 4.68 -15.03
N ASN A 91 -6.89 5.02 -15.67
CA ASN A 91 -8.23 4.63 -15.21
C ASN A 91 -8.58 3.17 -15.54
N HIS A 92 -7.71 2.42 -16.21
CA HIS A 92 -8.02 1.03 -16.52
C HIS A 92 -8.18 0.20 -15.24
N TYR A 93 -9.38 -0.33 -15.07
CA TYR A 93 -9.81 -1.14 -13.94
C TYR A 93 -10.51 -2.39 -14.48
N ILE A 94 -10.09 -3.57 -14.02
CA ILE A 94 -10.63 -4.85 -14.52
C ILE A 94 -11.98 -5.14 -13.84
N GLU A 95 -13.04 -5.27 -14.63
CA GLU A 95 -14.33 -5.77 -14.13
C GLU A 95 -14.37 -7.29 -14.26
N ASN A 96 -14.60 -7.98 -13.15
CA ASN A 96 -14.76 -9.43 -13.10
C ASN A 96 -15.76 -9.83 -11.99
N GLU A 97 -16.03 -11.12 -11.83
CA GLU A 97 -16.98 -11.64 -10.84
C GLU A 97 -16.59 -11.36 -9.37
N LEU A 98 -15.29 -11.18 -9.08
CA LEU A 98 -14.78 -10.85 -7.75
C LEU A 98 -14.89 -9.37 -7.43
N THR A 99 -14.91 -8.50 -8.45
CA THR A 99 -15.03 -7.04 -8.27
C THR A 99 -16.18 -6.64 -7.36
N PRO A 100 -17.45 -6.99 -7.64
CA PRO A 100 -18.56 -6.62 -6.76
C PRO A 100 -18.47 -7.28 -5.37
N ILE A 101 -17.85 -8.47 -5.27
CA ILE A 101 -17.69 -9.20 -4.00
C ILE A 101 -16.73 -8.44 -3.09
N PHE A 102 -15.56 -8.05 -3.61
CA PHE A 102 -14.54 -7.38 -2.82
C PHE A 102 -14.88 -5.92 -2.56
N GLU A 103 -15.41 -5.19 -3.54
CA GLU A 103 -15.77 -3.78 -3.35
C GLU A 103 -16.84 -3.57 -2.27
N LYS A 104 -17.80 -4.50 -2.13
CA LYS A 104 -18.85 -4.42 -1.10
C LYS A 104 -18.31 -4.27 0.32
N ALA A 105 -17.14 -4.84 0.62
CA ALA A 105 -16.51 -4.78 1.93
C ALA A 105 -15.89 -3.41 2.28
N GLY A 106 -15.73 -2.52 1.30
CA GLY A 106 -15.00 -1.26 1.42
C GLY A 106 -15.83 0.01 1.28
N LEU A 107 -17.16 -0.08 1.18
CA LEU A 107 -18.05 1.02 0.78
C LEU A 107 -17.86 2.36 1.53
N THR A 108 -17.31 2.34 2.74
CA THR A 108 -17.11 3.53 3.59
C THR A 108 -15.74 4.21 3.45
N ILE A 109 -14.86 3.73 2.57
CA ILE A 109 -13.50 4.28 2.40
C ILE A 109 -13.57 5.61 1.63
N ASN A 110 -13.39 6.71 2.35
CA ASN A 110 -13.35 8.09 1.80
C ASN A 110 -12.13 8.90 2.28
N ARG A 111 -11.19 8.31 3.02
CA ARG A 111 -10.06 9.05 3.62
C ARG A 111 -8.83 9.05 2.71
N SER A 112 -8.16 10.19 2.63
CA SER A 112 -6.89 10.35 1.90
C SER A 112 -5.76 9.50 2.49
N GLY A 113 -4.99 8.84 1.62
CA GLY A 113 -3.80 8.08 1.95
C GLY A 113 -2.73 8.90 2.66
N THR A 114 -2.59 10.19 2.31
CA THR A 114 -1.67 11.10 2.99
C THR A 114 -2.04 11.32 4.46
N ILE A 115 -3.34 11.51 4.78
CA ILE A 115 -3.79 11.66 6.18
C ILE A 115 -3.51 10.37 6.96
N PHE A 116 -3.86 9.22 6.38
CA PHE A 116 -3.56 7.92 6.97
C PHE A 116 -2.07 7.74 7.26
N LEU A 117 -1.21 8.10 6.30
CA LEU A 117 0.25 7.99 6.44
C LEU A 117 0.78 8.92 7.54
N GLN A 118 0.30 10.16 7.62
CA GLN A 118 0.67 11.09 8.69
C GLN A 118 0.27 10.57 10.06
N GLU A 119 -0.96 10.10 10.23
CA GLU A 119 -1.45 9.51 11.47
C GLU A 119 -0.64 8.28 11.85
N TYR A 120 -0.42 7.37 10.89
CA TYR A 120 0.34 6.15 11.11
C TYR A 120 1.78 6.45 11.52
N MET A 121 2.46 7.35 10.82
CA MET A 121 3.85 7.70 11.13
C MET A 121 3.97 8.29 12.53
N LYS A 122 2.97 9.01 13.07
CA LYS A 122 2.99 9.47 14.48
C LYS A 122 3.02 8.32 15.49
N THR A 123 2.44 7.17 15.17
CA THR A 123 2.41 5.99 16.06
C THR A 123 3.71 5.19 16.06
N VAL A 124 4.50 5.28 14.99
CA VAL A 124 5.75 4.55 14.83
C VAL A 124 6.84 5.16 15.70
N LYS A 125 7.30 4.40 16.70
CA LYS A 125 8.33 4.84 17.67
C LYS A 125 9.76 4.61 17.21
N GLU A 126 9.99 3.60 16.38
CA GLU A 126 11.33 3.14 15.99
C GLU A 126 11.43 2.88 14.49
N ARG A 127 12.67 2.74 13.99
CA ARG A 127 12.97 2.42 12.59
C ARG A 127 12.63 0.97 12.23
N ASN A 128 11.35 0.68 12.06
CA ASN A 128 10.83 -0.67 11.81
C ASN A 128 9.85 -0.76 10.63
N VAL A 129 9.62 0.33 9.91
CA VAL A 129 8.66 0.37 8.80
C VAL A 129 9.33 0.01 7.49
N PHE A 130 8.69 -0.88 6.73
CA PHE A 130 9.01 -1.19 5.35
C PHE A 130 7.94 -0.57 4.46
N LEU A 131 8.36 0.15 3.43
CA LEU A 131 7.47 0.65 2.39
C LEU A 131 7.64 -0.23 1.16
N LEU A 132 6.55 -0.82 0.70
CA LEU A 132 6.48 -1.64 -0.50
C LEU A 132 5.70 -0.89 -1.57
N PHE A 133 6.34 -0.58 -2.70
CA PHE A 133 5.73 0.10 -3.83
C PHE A 133 5.58 -0.88 -4.99
N ASN A 134 4.34 -1.30 -5.26
CA ASN A 134 3.96 -2.09 -6.43
C ASN A 134 3.10 -1.28 -7.43
N ALA A 135 3.08 0.04 -7.26
CA ALA A 135 2.30 0.97 -8.07
C ALA A 135 3.07 2.28 -8.24
N PRO A 136 2.66 3.17 -9.16
CA PRO A 136 3.14 4.55 -9.19
C PRO A 136 2.95 5.21 -7.82
N PHE A 137 3.92 6.04 -7.42
CA PHE A 137 3.99 6.59 -6.06
C PHE A 137 4.06 8.11 -6.04
N THR A 138 3.35 8.76 -6.97
CA THR A 138 3.39 10.21 -7.16
C THR A 138 2.98 10.97 -5.90
N ASP A 139 1.92 10.52 -5.20
CA ASP A 139 1.49 11.13 -3.94
C ASP A 139 2.54 10.98 -2.84
N PHE A 140 3.14 9.79 -2.71
CA PHE A 140 4.24 9.57 -1.77
C PHE A 140 5.46 10.46 -2.09
N GLY A 141 5.77 10.69 -3.36
CA GLY A 141 6.81 11.62 -3.77
C GLY A 141 6.56 13.05 -3.28
N LYS A 142 5.31 13.53 -3.31
CA LYS A 142 4.91 14.82 -2.73
C LYS A 142 5.05 14.81 -1.21
N TYR A 143 4.56 13.76 -0.56
CA TYR A 143 4.66 13.57 0.89
C TYR A 143 6.11 13.58 1.39
N LEU A 144 7.02 12.89 0.67
CA LEU A 144 8.42 12.77 1.03
C LEU A 144 9.15 14.12 1.02
N LYS A 145 8.81 15.02 0.09
CA LYS A 145 9.38 16.38 0.04
C LYS A 145 9.10 17.19 1.32
N VAL A 146 7.96 16.94 1.96
CA VAL A 146 7.53 17.67 3.17
C VAL A 146 7.96 16.96 4.45
N THR A 147 8.10 15.64 4.44
CA THR A 147 8.26 14.82 5.66
C THR A 147 9.51 13.92 5.65
N GLY A 148 10.48 14.20 4.79
CA GLY A 148 11.70 13.40 4.60
C GLY A 148 12.40 13.00 5.90
N ASP A 149 12.56 13.92 6.84
CA ASP A 149 13.16 13.64 8.15
C ASP A 149 12.41 12.57 8.97
N THR A 150 11.08 12.59 8.90
CA THR A 150 10.24 11.58 9.57
C THR A 150 10.43 10.22 8.93
N ILE A 151 10.44 10.17 7.59
CA ILE A 151 10.67 8.94 6.83
C ILE A 151 12.07 8.36 7.14
N LEU A 152 13.13 9.17 7.12
CA LEU A 152 14.49 8.74 7.41
C LEU A 152 14.64 8.12 8.81
N LYS A 153 13.93 8.67 9.81
CA LYS A 153 13.96 8.18 11.19
C LYS A 153 13.18 6.88 11.39
N LYS A 154 12.10 6.65 10.62
CA LYS A 154 11.10 5.60 10.91
C LYS A 154 11.09 4.45 9.89
N VAL A 155 11.52 4.71 8.66
CA VAL A 155 11.55 3.72 7.58
C VAL A 155 12.91 3.03 7.54
N LYS A 156 12.88 1.70 7.65
CA LYS A 156 14.06 0.84 7.59
C LYS A 156 14.40 0.44 6.16
N LYS A 157 13.40 0.15 5.34
CA LYS A 157 13.58 -0.31 3.97
C LYS A 157 12.48 0.24 3.07
N ILE A 158 12.87 0.56 1.83
CA ILE A 158 11.95 0.85 0.74
C ILE A 158 12.20 -0.22 -0.33
N VAL A 159 11.14 -0.85 -0.81
CA VAL A 159 11.15 -1.87 -1.86
C VAL A 159 10.25 -1.36 -2.97
N ILE A 160 10.78 -1.28 -4.20
CA ILE A 160 10.08 -0.69 -5.35
C ILE A 160 10.10 -1.71 -6.48
N MET A 161 8.93 -2.07 -7.00
CA MET A 161 8.77 -2.67 -8.31
C MET A 161 8.87 -1.54 -9.33
N GLY A 162 9.95 -1.54 -10.10
CA GLY A 162 10.21 -0.48 -11.06
C GLY A 162 11.53 -0.67 -11.77
N ASN A 163 11.88 0.29 -12.62
CA ASN A 163 13.08 0.24 -13.44
C ASN A 163 14.20 1.09 -12.82
N VAL A 164 15.41 0.54 -12.77
CA VAL A 164 16.62 1.32 -12.54
C VAL A 164 17.22 1.62 -13.91
N LEU A 165 17.20 2.89 -14.31
CA LEU A 165 17.87 3.30 -15.54
C LEU A 165 19.38 3.02 -15.44
N PRO A 166 20.03 2.60 -16.53
CA PRO A 166 21.48 2.43 -16.53
C PRO A 166 22.15 3.74 -16.11
N LYS A 167 23.21 3.64 -15.30
CA LYS A 167 24.08 4.81 -15.06
C LYS A 167 24.68 5.21 -16.40
N ARG A 168 24.41 6.43 -16.84
CA ARG A 168 25.12 7.05 -17.96
C ARG A 168 26.57 7.33 -17.57
#